data_AF-A0AA44Z648-F1
#
_entry.id   AF-A0AA44Z648-F1
#
_cell.length_a   1.000
_cell.length_b   1.000
_cell.length_c   1.000
_cell.angle_alpha   90.00
_cell.angle_beta   90.00
_cell.angle_gamma   90.00
#
_symmetry.space_group_name_H-M   'P 1'
#
loop_
_entity.id
_entity.type
_entity.pdbx_description
1 polymer ?
#
loop_
_entity_poly.entity_id
_entity_poly.type
_entity_poly.pdbx_seq_one_letter_code
_entity_poly.pdbx_strand_id
1 'polypeptide(L)'
;MERRLSMELVRVTEAAALSSARWMGRGKKDEADGAATSAMRDVFDTIPMKGTVVIGEGEMDEAPMLYIGEKLGTGYGPRVDVAVDPLEGTNIVAAGGWNALAVIAIADHGNLLHAPDMYMDKIAVGPEAVGAVDIDAPIIDNLRAVAKAKNKDIEDVVATVLNRPRHQAIIEEIRKAGA
;
A
#
# COMPACT_ATOMS: atom_id res chain seq x y z
N MET A 1 19.14 -4.91 5.77
CA MET A 1 18.79 -3.49 6.02
C MET A 1 19.49 -2.95 7.27
N GLU A 2 20.24 -1.84 7.15
CA GLU A 2 20.90 -1.19 8.29
C GLU A 2 19.88 -0.41 9.15
N ARG A 3 19.97 -0.52 10.49
CA ARG A 3 19.06 0.17 11.44
C ARG A 3 18.97 1.70 11.26
N ARG A 4 19.98 2.31 10.64
CA ARG A 4 19.97 3.75 10.34
C ARG A 4 19.00 4.10 9.22
N LEU A 5 18.88 3.25 8.20
CA LEU A 5 17.99 3.49 7.07
C LEU A 5 16.53 3.54 7.51
N SER A 6 16.09 2.62 8.39
CA SER A 6 14.70 2.58 8.86
C SER A 6 14.23 3.86 9.54
N MET A 7 15.12 4.58 10.24
CA MET A 7 14.76 5.85 10.89
C MET A 7 14.66 7.01 9.90
N GLU A 8 15.49 7.02 8.86
CA GLU A 8 15.40 8.04 7.80
C GLU A 8 14.12 7.89 6.98
N LEU A 9 13.68 6.65 6.76
CA LEU A 9 12.47 6.33 6.00
C LEU A 9 11.18 6.82 6.69
N VAL A 10 11.16 6.93 8.02
CA VAL A 10 10.01 7.51 8.72
C VAL A 10 9.76 8.94 8.25
N ARG A 11 10.82 9.73 8.07
CA ARG A 11 10.75 11.13 7.64
C ARG A 11 10.15 11.28 6.24
N VAL A 12 10.33 10.28 5.38
CA VAL A 12 9.79 10.23 4.02
C VAL A 12 8.27 10.20 4.07
N THR A 13 7.71 9.25 4.82
CA THR A 13 6.26 9.13 5.00
C THR A 13 5.66 10.29 5.79
N GLU A 14 6.38 10.83 6.79
CA GLU A 14 5.93 12.01 7.54
C GLU A 14 5.81 13.25 6.64
N ALA A 15 6.82 13.51 5.80
CA ALA A 15 6.82 14.65 4.89
C ALA A 15 5.68 14.56 3.87
N ALA A 16 5.47 13.38 3.28
CA ALA A 16 4.36 13.11 2.37
C ALA A 16 3.00 13.33 3.05
N ALA A 17 2.78 12.69 4.21
CA ALA A 17 1.52 12.77 4.95
C ALA A 17 1.21 14.20 5.42
N LEU A 18 2.20 14.93 5.94
CA LEU A 18 2.02 16.33 6.36
C LEU A 18 1.71 17.26 5.19
N SER A 19 2.25 16.98 4.00
CA SER A 19 2.04 17.80 2.81
C SER A 19 0.66 17.55 2.20
N SER A 20 0.25 16.29 2.07
CA SER A 20 -1.08 15.93 1.57
C SER A 20 -2.19 16.30 2.54
N ALA A 21 -1.98 16.19 3.86
CA ALA A 21 -2.98 16.54 4.87
C ALA A 21 -3.48 18.00 4.79
N ARG A 22 -2.65 18.92 4.26
CA ARG A 22 -3.07 20.32 4.02
C ARG A 22 -4.19 20.45 2.99
N TRP A 23 -4.39 19.43 2.17
CA TRP A 23 -5.42 19.35 1.13
C TRP A 23 -6.68 18.60 1.57
N MET A 24 -6.71 18.12 2.81
CA MET A 24 -7.85 17.38 3.35
C MET A 24 -9.16 18.19 3.25
N GLY A 25 -10.20 17.57 2.67
CA GLY A 25 -11.53 18.16 2.53
C GLY A 25 -11.63 19.28 1.47
N ARG A 26 -10.63 19.46 0.61
CA ARG A 26 -10.62 20.53 -0.40
C ARG A 26 -11.17 20.13 -1.77
N GLY A 27 -11.57 18.87 -1.96
CA GLY A 27 -12.05 18.37 -3.25
C GLY A 27 -10.98 18.35 -4.36
N LYS A 28 -9.69 18.39 -3.98
CA LYS A 28 -8.54 18.58 -4.86
C LYS A 28 -7.58 17.41 -4.73
N LYS A 29 -7.92 16.29 -5.38
CA LYS A 29 -7.20 15.02 -5.24
C LYS A 29 -5.81 15.07 -5.89
N ASP A 30 -5.71 15.68 -7.08
CA ASP A 30 -4.46 15.67 -7.85
C ASP A 30 -3.43 16.62 -7.22
N GLU A 31 -3.88 17.72 -6.63
CA GLU A 31 -2.98 18.60 -5.86
C GLU A 31 -2.55 17.99 -4.52
N ALA A 32 -3.43 17.20 -3.88
CA ALA A 32 -3.07 16.46 -2.66
C ALA A 32 -1.99 15.41 -2.94
N ASP A 33 -2.15 14.70 -4.05
CA ASP A 33 -1.24 13.67 -4.52
C ASP A 33 0.12 14.26 -4.91
N GLY A 34 0.12 15.25 -5.80
CA GLY A 34 1.36 15.94 -6.20
C GLY A 34 2.12 16.57 -5.04
N ALA A 35 1.43 17.06 -4.01
CA ALA A 35 2.07 17.56 -2.79
C ALA A 35 2.74 16.44 -1.98
N ALA A 36 2.13 15.25 -1.92
CA ALA A 36 2.71 14.08 -1.26
C ALA A 36 3.93 13.57 -2.03
N THR A 37 3.78 13.36 -3.34
CA THR A 37 4.81 12.86 -4.27
C THR A 37 6.06 13.74 -4.23
N SER A 38 5.89 15.07 -4.31
CA SER A 38 7.00 16.02 -4.26
C SER A 38 7.74 15.96 -2.91
N ALA A 39 6.99 16.05 -1.80
CA ALA A 39 7.58 16.03 -0.47
C ALA A 39 8.30 14.71 -0.15
N MET A 40 7.72 13.59 -0.59
CA MET A 40 8.34 12.27 -0.49
C MET A 40 9.67 12.22 -1.26
N ARG A 41 9.64 12.69 -2.52
CA ARG A 41 10.80 12.66 -3.42
C ARG A 41 11.96 13.50 -2.90
N ASP A 42 11.68 14.69 -2.38
CA ASP A 42 12.69 15.59 -1.81
C ASP A 42 13.43 14.97 -0.62
N VAL A 43 12.70 14.27 0.27
CA VAL A 43 13.33 13.63 1.43
C VAL A 43 14.21 12.46 1.00
N PHE A 44 13.82 11.70 -0.03
CA PHE A 44 14.63 10.59 -0.54
C PHE A 44 16.03 11.03 -0.98
N ASP A 45 16.22 12.24 -1.52
CA ASP A 45 17.55 12.73 -1.94
C ASP A 45 18.53 12.89 -0.77
N THR A 46 18.03 12.94 0.46
CA THR A 46 18.86 13.08 1.66
C THR A 46 19.31 11.74 2.26
N ILE A 47 18.77 10.62 1.76
CA ILE A 47 18.97 9.31 2.38
C ILE A 47 20.22 8.62 1.82
N PRO A 48 21.12 8.07 2.67
CA PRO A 48 22.27 7.29 2.24
C PRO A 48 21.83 5.89 1.76
N MET A 49 21.27 5.83 0.54
CA MET A 49 21.00 4.60 -0.18
C MET A 49 21.25 4.73 -1.69
N LYS A 50 21.29 3.57 -2.36
CA LYS A 50 21.18 3.41 -3.82
C LYS A 50 19.82 2.79 -4.13
N GLY A 51 18.77 3.59 -4.01
CA GLY A 51 17.39 3.15 -4.21
C GLY A 51 17.02 3.09 -5.69
N THR A 52 16.19 2.12 -6.07
CA THR A 52 15.50 2.10 -7.36
C THR A 52 14.00 1.94 -7.11
N VAL A 53 13.19 2.82 -7.69
CA VAL A 53 11.74 2.66 -7.67
C VAL A 53 11.37 1.46 -8.52
N VAL A 54 10.64 0.50 -7.95
CA VAL A 54 10.13 -0.68 -8.66
C VAL A 54 8.60 -0.76 -8.65
N ILE A 55 7.96 0.02 -7.78
CA ILE A 55 6.51 0.28 -7.76
C ILE A 55 6.38 1.76 -7.40
N GLY A 56 5.68 2.54 -8.21
CA GLY A 56 5.53 3.97 -8.00
C GLY A 56 4.35 4.55 -8.77
N GLU A 57 4.42 5.85 -9.08
CA GLU A 57 3.30 6.64 -9.62
C GLU A 57 2.92 6.27 -11.07
N GLY A 58 3.79 5.54 -11.77
CA GLY A 58 3.60 5.11 -13.14
C GLY A 58 4.92 4.89 -13.89
N GLU A 59 4.81 4.73 -15.20
CA GLU A 59 5.96 4.70 -16.11
C GLU A 59 6.54 6.11 -16.29
N MET A 60 7.80 6.22 -16.76
CA MET A 60 8.52 7.50 -16.87
C MET A 60 7.82 8.53 -17.78
N ASP A 61 7.05 8.07 -18.76
CA ASP A 61 6.27 8.90 -19.67
C ASP A 61 4.94 9.39 -19.07
N GLU A 62 4.47 8.73 -18.01
CA GLU A 62 3.20 9.00 -17.34
C GLU A 62 3.39 9.78 -16.03
N ALA A 63 4.50 9.57 -15.33
CA ALA A 63 4.81 10.16 -14.03
C ALA A 63 6.13 10.97 -14.05
N PRO A 64 6.12 12.27 -13.69
CA PRO A 64 7.33 13.11 -13.72
C PRO A 64 8.31 12.82 -12.58
N MET A 65 7.86 12.19 -11.49
CA MET A 65 8.65 11.84 -10.31
C MET A 65 8.11 10.53 -9.73
N LEU A 66 8.96 9.79 -9.01
CA LEU A 66 8.66 8.49 -8.43
C LEU A 66 8.16 7.46 -9.46
N TYR A 67 8.65 7.57 -10.70
CA TYR A 67 8.35 6.64 -11.79
C TYR A 67 9.16 5.34 -11.66
N ILE A 68 8.67 4.26 -12.28
CA ILE A 68 9.34 2.96 -12.27
C ILE A 68 10.74 3.08 -12.90
N GLY A 69 11.76 2.67 -12.15
CA GLY A 69 13.17 2.72 -12.54
C GLY A 69 13.95 3.93 -12.01
N GLU A 70 13.27 4.95 -11.47
CA GLU A 70 13.90 6.15 -10.94
C GLU A 70 14.95 5.81 -9.85
N LYS A 71 16.07 6.55 -9.84
CA LYS A 71 17.11 6.43 -8.83
C LYS A 71 16.87 7.39 -7.68
N LEU A 72 16.86 6.82 -6.47
CA LEU A 72 16.62 7.54 -5.22
C LEU A 72 17.82 7.43 -4.28
N GLY A 73 17.95 8.42 -3.39
CA GLY A 73 19.04 8.49 -2.42
C GLY A 73 20.28 9.20 -2.94
N THR A 74 21.20 9.45 -2.02
CA THR A 74 22.49 10.12 -2.30
C THR A 74 23.44 9.33 -3.20
N GLY A 75 23.10 8.08 -3.56
CA GLY A 75 23.97 7.18 -4.33
C GLY A 75 25.05 6.49 -3.50
N TYR A 76 25.10 6.73 -2.19
CA TYR A 76 25.96 6.04 -1.23
C TYR A 76 25.12 5.14 -0.33
N GLY A 77 25.63 3.98 0.10
CA GLY A 77 24.91 3.05 0.98
C GLY A 77 24.33 1.81 0.27
N PRO A 78 23.38 1.10 0.91
CA PRO A 78 22.86 -0.18 0.40
C PRO A 78 22.08 0.00 -0.90
N ARG A 79 22.14 -1.01 -1.77
CA ARG A 79 21.31 -1.10 -2.96
C ARG A 79 19.97 -1.72 -2.59
N VAL A 80 18.89 -0.99 -2.81
CA VAL A 80 17.54 -1.38 -2.38
C VAL A 80 16.53 -1.11 -3.47
N ASP A 81 15.46 -1.90 -3.47
CA ASP A 81 14.26 -1.63 -4.24
C ASP A 81 13.26 -0.90 -3.36
N VAL A 82 12.55 0.06 -3.97
CA VAL A 82 11.62 0.95 -3.30
C VAL A 82 10.26 0.83 -3.98
N ALA A 83 9.24 0.50 -3.19
CA ALA A 83 7.84 0.66 -3.56
C ALA A 83 7.29 1.87 -2.81
N VAL A 84 6.62 2.76 -3.53
CA VAL A 84 6.04 3.98 -2.96
C VAL A 84 4.57 4.10 -3.34
N ASP A 85 3.81 4.64 -2.40
CA ASP A 85 2.47 5.17 -2.62
C ASP A 85 2.41 6.48 -1.80
N PRO A 86 2.81 7.62 -2.40
CA PRO A 86 2.92 8.89 -1.71
C PRO A 86 1.61 9.30 -1.04
N LEU A 87 0.49 9.02 -1.68
CA LEU A 87 -0.84 9.24 -1.12
C LEU A 87 -1.81 8.11 -1.51
N GLU A 88 -1.88 7.11 -0.65
CA GLU A 88 -2.91 6.08 -0.77
C GLU A 88 -4.26 6.68 -0.34
N GLY A 89 -5.23 6.62 -1.26
CA GLY A 89 -6.54 7.22 -1.07
C GLY A 89 -6.61 8.73 -1.35
N THR A 90 -6.11 9.20 -2.50
CA THR A 90 -6.23 10.61 -2.94
C THR A 90 -7.67 11.17 -2.84
N ASN A 91 -8.68 10.39 -3.27
CA ASN A 91 -10.09 10.75 -3.13
C ASN A 91 -10.55 10.84 -1.66
N ILE A 92 -9.98 10.02 -0.78
CA ILE A 92 -10.27 10.03 0.66
C ILE A 92 -9.79 11.35 1.26
N VAL A 93 -8.56 11.78 0.95
CA VAL A 93 -8.05 13.09 1.40
C VAL A 93 -8.90 14.21 0.85
N ALA A 94 -9.18 14.21 -0.47
CA ALA A 94 -9.99 15.24 -1.10
C ALA A 94 -11.38 15.39 -0.44
N ALA A 95 -11.98 14.27 -0.02
CA ALA A 95 -13.27 14.24 0.67
C ALA A 95 -13.20 14.46 2.19
N GLY A 96 -12.01 14.45 2.80
CA GLY A 96 -11.84 14.51 4.27
C GLY A 96 -12.28 13.23 4.98
N GLY A 97 -12.16 12.07 4.32
CA GLY A 97 -12.51 10.78 4.86
C GLY A 97 -11.42 10.14 5.73
N TRP A 98 -11.71 8.94 6.22
CA TRP A 98 -10.81 8.14 7.06
C TRP A 98 -9.92 7.23 6.21
N ASN A 99 -8.76 6.85 6.74
CA ASN A 99 -7.85 5.82 6.22
C ASN A 99 -7.04 6.19 4.98
N ALA A 100 -6.81 7.47 4.69
CA ALA A 100 -5.73 7.86 3.78
C ALA A 100 -4.38 7.76 4.49
N LEU A 101 -3.32 7.36 3.76
CA LEU A 101 -1.98 7.19 4.31
C LEU A 101 -0.89 7.44 3.27
N ALA A 102 0.31 7.74 3.72
CA ALA A 102 1.52 7.74 2.89
C ALA A 102 2.30 6.45 3.18
N VAL A 103 2.71 5.72 2.15
CA VAL A 103 3.29 4.38 2.29
C VAL A 103 4.59 4.25 1.52
N ILE A 104 5.53 3.56 2.14
CA ILE A 104 6.75 3.09 1.50
C ILE A 104 7.01 1.64 1.92
N ALA A 105 7.59 0.86 1.02
CA ALA A 105 8.20 -0.42 1.34
C ALA A 105 9.59 -0.49 0.70
N ILE A 106 10.56 -1.00 1.46
CA ILE A 106 11.94 -1.16 1.00
C ILE A 106 12.37 -2.60 1.23
N ALA A 107 13.01 -3.18 0.22
CA ALA A 107 13.67 -4.47 0.32
C ALA A 107 15.06 -4.43 -0.30
N ASP A 108 15.89 -5.43 0.02
CA ASP A 108 17.12 -5.65 -0.74
C ASP A 108 16.77 -5.85 -2.22
N HIS A 109 17.66 -5.44 -3.12
CA HIS A 109 17.42 -5.47 -4.55
C HIS A 109 16.99 -6.85 -5.06
N GLY A 110 15.89 -6.91 -5.83
CA GLY A 110 15.29 -8.11 -6.39
C GLY A 110 14.22 -8.77 -5.52
N ASN A 111 13.92 -8.25 -4.32
CA ASN A 111 12.99 -8.87 -3.38
C ASN A 111 11.58 -8.25 -3.35
N LEU A 112 11.32 -7.25 -4.19
CA LEU A 112 9.96 -6.77 -4.45
C LEU A 112 9.50 -7.29 -5.80
N LEU A 113 8.29 -7.84 -5.84
CA LEU A 113 7.66 -8.28 -7.09
C LEU A 113 7.47 -7.06 -7.99
N HIS A 114 8.07 -7.09 -9.17
CA HIS A 114 7.78 -6.10 -10.21
C HIS A 114 6.41 -6.43 -10.82
N ALA A 115 5.37 -5.76 -10.31
CA ALA A 115 4.00 -5.91 -10.78
C ALA A 115 3.66 -4.78 -11.75
N PRO A 116 3.11 -5.08 -12.95
CA PRO A 116 2.57 -4.05 -13.82
C PRO A 116 1.33 -3.41 -13.19
N ASP A 117 0.95 -2.23 -13.67
CA ASP A 117 -0.30 -1.58 -13.23
C ASP A 117 -1.52 -2.35 -13.75
N MET A 118 -1.99 -3.29 -12.92
CA MET A 118 -3.13 -4.14 -13.21
C MET A 118 -3.89 -4.51 -11.93
N TYR A 119 -5.10 -5.04 -12.12
CA TYR A 119 -5.84 -5.63 -11.00
C TYR A 119 -5.18 -6.92 -10.50
N MET A 120 -5.30 -7.14 -9.19
CA MET A 120 -4.84 -8.34 -8.52
C MET A 120 -5.88 -8.76 -7.49
N ASP A 121 -6.31 -10.01 -7.56
CA ASP A 121 -7.12 -10.62 -6.52
C ASP A 121 -6.24 -10.87 -5.29
N LYS A 122 -6.75 -10.50 -4.11
CA LYS A 122 -5.99 -10.52 -2.85
C LYS A 122 -6.79 -11.23 -1.78
N ILE A 123 -6.14 -12.14 -1.07
CA ILE A 123 -6.59 -12.66 0.22
C ILE A 123 -5.48 -12.39 1.24
N ALA A 124 -5.83 -11.78 2.37
CA ALA A 124 -4.90 -11.42 3.42
C ALA A 124 -5.46 -11.83 4.79
N VAL A 125 -4.60 -12.39 5.63
CA VAL A 125 -4.96 -12.87 6.97
C VAL A 125 -3.89 -12.52 7.99
N GLY A 126 -4.27 -12.55 9.27
CA GLY A 126 -3.33 -12.37 10.38
C GLY A 126 -2.44 -13.60 10.62
N PRO A 127 -1.43 -13.47 11.49
CA PRO A 127 -0.44 -14.52 11.77
C PRO A 127 -1.04 -15.88 12.16
N GLU A 128 -2.17 -15.89 12.87
CA GLU A 128 -2.81 -17.10 13.37
C GLU A 128 -3.39 -17.98 12.26
N ALA A 129 -3.70 -17.40 11.10
CA ALA A 129 -4.31 -18.09 9.96
C ALA A 129 -3.35 -18.26 8.75
N VAL A 130 -2.05 -18.00 8.93
CA VAL A 130 -1.05 -18.20 7.89
C VAL A 130 -1.04 -19.68 7.45
N GLY A 131 -1.13 -19.91 6.14
CA GLY A 131 -1.17 -21.26 5.55
C GLY A 131 -2.51 -21.99 5.70
N ALA A 132 -3.53 -21.34 6.29
CA ALA A 132 -4.86 -21.94 6.44
C ALA A 132 -5.84 -21.54 5.33
N VAL A 133 -5.53 -20.50 4.55
CA VAL A 133 -6.39 -19.97 3.48
C VAL A 133 -5.77 -20.21 2.10
N ASP A 134 -6.62 -20.26 1.09
CA ASP A 134 -6.25 -20.45 -0.33
C ASP A 134 -7.12 -19.53 -1.20
N ILE A 135 -6.50 -18.75 -2.08
CA ILE A 135 -7.21 -17.80 -2.94
C ILE A 135 -8.14 -18.49 -3.95
N ASP A 136 -7.84 -19.75 -4.31
CA ASP A 136 -8.64 -20.54 -5.24
C ASP A 136 -9.78 -21.31 -4.55
N ALA A 137 -9.81 -21.31 -3.21
CA ALA A 137 -10.85 -21.98 -2.44
C ALA A 137 -12.15 -21.16 -2.36
N PRO A 138 -13.31 -21.80 -2.16
CA PRO A 138 -14.57 -21.10 -1.90
C PRO A 138 -14.47 -20.13 -0.73
N ILE A 139 -15.15 -18.99 -0.81
CA ILE A 139 -15.11 -17.93 0.21
C ILE A 139 -15.47 -18.48 1.60
N ILE A 140 -16.52 -19.32 1.67
CA ILE A 140 -16.97 -19.94 2.91
C ILE A 140 -15.88 -20.79 3.58
N ASP A 141 -15.05 -21.48 2.80
CA ASP A 141 -14.02 -22.34 3.34
C ASP A 141 -12.87 -21.52 3.92
N ASN A 142 -12.51 -20.42 3.26
CA ASN A 142 -11.56 -19.44 3.80
C ASN A 142 -12.08 -18.78 5.08
N LEU A 143 -13.35 -18.39 5.14
CA LEU A 143 -13.95 -17.81 6.35
C LEU A 143 -13.92 -18.80 7.52
N ARG A 144 -14.28 -20.06 7.28
CA ARG A 144 -14.20 -21.13 8.29
C ARG A 144 -12.77 -21.41 8.73
N ALA A 145 -11.81 -21.39 7.81
CA ALA A 145 -10.40 -21.57 8.13
C ALA A 145 -9.89 -20.46 9.06
N VAL A 146 -10.24 -19.20 8.77
CA VAL A 146 -9.90 -18.04 9.62
C VAL A 146 -10.60 -18.13 10.98
N ALA A 147 -11.89 -18.46 11.03
CA ALA A 147 -12.65 -18.63 12.27
C ALA A 147 -12.01 -19.70 13.17
N LYS A 148 -11.71 -20.87 12.60
CA LYS A 148 -11.04 -21.98 13.30
C LYS A 148 -9.66 -21.57 13.80
N ALA A 149 -8.84 -20.94 12.95
CA ALA A 149 -7.49 -20.50 13.30
C ALA A 149 -7.49 -19.50 14.46
N LYS A 150 -8.52 -18.64 14.54
CA LYS A 150 -8.68 -17.65 15.61
C LYS A 150 -9.49 -18.15 16.81
N ASN A 151 -9.96 -19.39 16.79
CA ASN A 151 -10.84 -19.98 17.80
C ASN A 151 -12.07 -19.09 18.06
N LYS A 152 -12.77 -18.73 16.99
CA LYS A 152 -14.01 -17.95 17.01
C LYS A 152 -15.07 -18.60 16.12
N ASP A 153 -16.31 -18.19 16.32
CA ASP A 153 -17.40 -18.52 15.41
C ASP A 153 -17.28 -17.71 14.11
N ILE A 154 -17.93 -18.17 13.03
CA ILE A 154 -17.83 -17.50 11.73
C ILE A 154 -18.45 -16.10 11.77
N GLU A 155 -19.46 -15.93 12.62
CA GLU A 155 -20.19 -14.68 12.86
C GLU A 155 -19.34 -13.60 13.54
N ASP A 156 -18.19 -13.98 14.12
CA ASP A 156 -17.22 -13.05 14.72
C ASP A 156 -16.08 -12.68 13.75
N VAL A 157 -16.07 -13.24 12.53
CA VAL A 157 -15.07 -12.94 11.51
C VAL A 157 -15.51 -11.70 10.73
N VAL A 158 -14.66 -10.67 10.69
CA VAL A 158 -14.90 -9.49 9.86
C VAL A 158 -14.01 -9.55 8.63
N ALA A 159 -14.61 -9.64 7.45
CA ALA A 159 -13.91 -9.53 6.17
C ALA A 159 -13.97 -8.09 5.63
N THR A 160 -12.84 -7.57 5.16
CA THR A 160 -12.77 -6.24 4.52
C THR A 160 -12.70 -6.40 3.00
N VAL A 161 -13.63 -5.78 2.28
CA VAL A 161 -13.71 -5.83 0.82
C VAL A 161 -13.96 -4.42 0.27
N LEU A 162 -13.28 -4.06 -0.82
CA LEU A 162 -13.55 -2.79 -1.51
C LEU A 162 -14.99 -2.76 -2.02
N ASN A 163 -15.76 -1.73 -1.67
CA ASN A 163 -17.11 -1.55 -2.20
C ASN A 163 -17.05 -1.11 -3.67
N ARG A 164 -17.15 -2.08 -4.59
CA ARG A 164 -17.12 -1.90 -6.04
C ARG A 164 -18.10 -2.88 -6.69
N PRO A 165 -18.71 -2.54 -7.85
CA PRO A 165 -19.67 -3.44 -8.51
C PRO A 165 -19.15 -4.86 -8.75
N ARG A 166 -17.87 -5.00 -9.11
CA ARG A 166 -17.22 -6.30 -9.35
C ARG A 166 -17.12 -7.22 -8.12
N HIS A 167 -17.28 -6.70 -6.90
CA HIS A 167 -17.19 -7.49 -5.67
C HIS A 167 -18.56 -7.85 -5.08
N GLN A 168 -19.66 -7.54 -5.76
CA GLN A 168 -20.98 -7.75 -5.15
C GLN A 168 -21.28 -9.22 -4.85
N ALA A 169 -20.85 -10.14 -5.72
CA ALA A 169 -20.96 -11.58 -5.46
C ALA A 169 -20.18 -12.00 -4.20
N ILE A 170 -18.93 -11.53 -4.06
CA ILE A 170 -18.07 -11.79 -2.90
C ILE A 170 -18.74 -11.28 -1.61
N ILE A 171 -19.26 -10.05 -1.63
CA ILE A 171 -19.95 -9.44 -0.48
C ILE A 171 -21.19 -10.24 -0.08
N GLU A 172 -21.98 -10.71 -1.05
CA GLU A 172 -23.15 -11.53 -0.77
C GLU A 172 -22.79 -12.90 -0.18
N GLU A 173 -21.73 -13.54 -0.67
CA GLU A 173 -21.26 -14.83 -0.15
C GLU A 173 -20.76 -14.71 1.29
N ILE A 174 -20.00 -13.66 1.61
CA ILE A 174 -19.54 -13.37 2.98
C ILE A 174 -20.76 -13.23 3.92
N ARG A 175 -21.74 -12.39 3.53
CA ARG A 175 -22.95 -12.17 4.34
C ARG A 175 -23.79 -13.43 4.50
N LYS A 176 -23.92 -14.26 3.46
CA LYS A 176 -24.62 -15.55 3.52
C LYS A 176 -23.91 -16.54 4.44
N ALA A 177 -22.59 -16.45 4.55
CA ALA A 177 -21.78 -17.27 5.46
C ALA A 177 -21.95 -16.87 6.93
N GLY A 178 -22.46 -15.67 7.22
CA GLY A 178 -22.68 -15.15 8.56
C GLY A 178 -21.59 -14.21 9.07
N ALA A 179 -20.51 -14.03 8.30
CA ALA A 179 -19.41 -13.10 8.57
C ALA A 179 -19.71 -11.65 8.12
#